data_AF-A0A7W6DRK6-F1
#
_entry.id   AF-A0A7W6DRK6-F1
#
_cell.length_a   1.000
_cell.length_b   1.000
_cell.length_c   1.000
_cell.angle_alpha   90.00
_cell.angle_beta   90.00
_cell.angle_gamma   90.00
#
_symmetry.space_group_name_H-M   'P 1'
#
loop_
_entity.id
_entity.type
_entity.pdbx_description
1 polymer ?
#
loop_
_entity_poly.entity_id
_entity_poly.type
_entity_poly.pdbx_seq_one_letter_code
_entity_poly.pdbx_strand_id
1 'polypeptide(L)'
;MPVDNLVPTDLALRLVQDRADIDISGPEFNFVRSIRVFDVRYARQHESGRDGDCNRSATVVLGTYGTQGDFAWQRSSVTALPSAHEGLERWGEHCPGIYHRSVFVDWRDYEGNYGFEQVNY
;
A
#
# COMPACT_ATOMS: atom_id res chain seq x y z
N MET A 1 42.38 2.30 -4.91
CA MET A 1 40.96 2.38 -4.48
C MET A 1 40.93 1.99 -3.01
N PRO A 2 40.62 2.88 -2.06
CA PRO A 2 40.49 2.46 -0.66
C PRO A 2 39.18 1.68 -0.51
N VAL A 3 39.26 0.55 0.18
CA VAL A 3 38.10 -0.27 0.54
C VAL A 3 37.56 0.32 1.84
N ASP A 4 36.38 0.93 1.80
CA ASP A 4 35.71 1.44 3.00
C ASP A 4 35.36 0.26 3.92
N ASN A 5 36.24 -0.01 4.88
CA ASN A 5 35.98 -0.91 6.00
C ASN A 5 35.06 -0.20 7.00
N LEU A 6 33.77 -0.10 6.67
CA LEU A 6 32.75 0.38 7.60
C LEU A 6 32.63 -0.62 8.75
N VAL A 7 32.89 -0.14 9.96
CA VAL A 7 32.73 -0.91 11.20
C VAL A 7 31.24 -1.27 11.36
N PRO A 8 30.87 -2.47 11.86
CA PRO A 8 29.47 -2.90 11.97
C PRO A 8 28.53 -1.88 12.62
N THR A 9 29.06 -1.07 13.55
CA THR A 9 28.33 0.00 14.25
C THR A 9 27.95 1.16 13.33
N ASP A 10 28.79 1.54 12.36
CA ASP A 10 28.49 2.58 11.37
C ASP A 10 27.44 2.08 10.36
N LEU A 11 27.49 0.79 10.01
CA LEU A 11 26.48 0.17 9.16
C LEU A 11 25.12 0.12 9.88
N ALA A 12 25.11 -0.22 11.17
CA ALA A 12 23.92 -0.18 12.01
C ALA A 12 23.37 1.24 12.17
N LEU A 13 24.23 2.25 12.40
CA LEU A 13 23.84 3.66 12.47
C LEU A 13 23.25 4.16 11.15
N ARG A 14 23.83 3.80 10.00
CA ARG A 14 23.25 4.13 8.69
C ARG A 14 21.90 3.45 8.45
N LEU A 15 21.76 2.18 8.82
CA LEU A 15 20.49 1.45 8.74
C LEU A 15 19.42 2.03 9.69
N VAL A 16 19.84 2.63 10.81
CA VAL A 16 18.96 3.37 11.73
C VAL A 16 18.60 4.74 11.16
N GLN A 17 19.51 5.44 10.49
CA GLN A 17 19.26 6.76 9.89
C GLN A 17 18.36 6.70 8.64
N ASP A 18 18.34 5.57 7.90
CA ASP A 18 17.45 5.35 6.75
C ASP A 18 16.01 4.96 7.16
N ARG A 19 15.76 4.78 8.46
CA ARG A 19 14.42 4.62 9.02
C ARG A 19 14.06 5.92 9.72
N ALA A 20 12.80 6.35 9.63
CA ALA A 20 12.32 7.35 10.57
C ALA A 20 12.57 6.78 11.98
N ASP A 21 13.30 7.52 12.80
CA ASP A 21 13.56 7.20 14.21
C ASP A 21 12.83 8.24 15.05
N ILE A 22 11.51 8.28 14.87
CA ILE A 22 10.62 9.19 15.58
C ILE A 22 9.60 8.33 16.31
N ASP A 23 9.60 8.42 17.64
CA ASP A 23 8.60 7.74 18.44
C ASP A 23 7.22 8.36 18.22
N ILE A 24 6.41 7.66 17.43
CA ILE A 24 5.01 7.96 17.19
C ILE A 24 4.10 6.94 17.89
N SER A 25 4.55 6.37 19.02
CA SER A 25 3.79 5.42 19.83
C SER A 25 2.57 6.08 20.49
N GLY A 26 2.68 7.37 20.83
CA GLY A 26 1.63 8.16 21.50
C GLY A 26 0.33 8.28 20.70
N PRO A 27 -0.83 8.37 21.38
CA PRO A 27 -2.14 8.48 20.73
C PRO A 27 -2.29 9.75 19.86
N GLU A 28 -1.54 10.80 20.14
CA GLU A 28 -1.47 12.03 19.34
C GLU A 28 -1.02 11.77 17.89
N PHE A 29 -0.30 10.66 17.63
CA PHE A 29 0.13 10.25 16.29
C PHE A 29 -0.76 9.19 15.65
N ASN A 30 -1.93 8.91 16.22
CA ASN A 30 -2.89 7.97 15.64
C ASN A 30 -3.26 8.35 14.20
N PHE A 31 -3.35 9.64 13.89
CA PHE A 31 -3.63 10.09 12.53
C PHE A 31 -2.52 9.66 11.54
N VAL A 32 -1.25 9.79 11.91
CA VAL A 32 -0.11 9.33 11.08
C VAL A 32 -0.18 7.82 10.87
N ARG A 33 -0.41 7.05 11.93
CA ARG A 33 -0.51 5.58 11.86
C ARG A 33 -1.79 5.08 11.20
N SER A 34 -2.79 5.95 11.04
CA SER A 34 -4.02 5.64 10.30
C SER A 34 -3.85 5.74 8.79
N ILE A 35 -2.78 6.38 8.31
CA ILE A 35 -2.48 6.49 6.87
C ILE A 35 -2.20 5.10 6.33
N ARG A 36 -2.99 4.69 5.34
CA ARG A 36 -2.79 3.45 4.58
C ARG A 36 -2.61 3.79 3.12
N VAL A 37 -1.55 3.25 2.53
CA VAL A 37 -1.25 3.44 1.10
C VAL A 37 -1.46 2.12 0.39
N PHE A 38 -2.46 2.05 -0.48
CA PHE A 38 -2.70 0.91 -1.35
C PHE A 38 -2.11 1.20 -2.73
N ASP A 39 -1.09 0.45 -3.13
CA ASP A 39 -0.57 0.46 -4.51
C ASP A 39 -1.14 -0.76 -5.24
N VAL A 40 -2.15 -0.49 -6.08
CA VAL A 40 -2.71 -1.45 -7.04
C VAL A 40 -1.81 -1.42 -8.27
N ARG A 41 -0.73 -2.20 -8.23
CA ARG A 41 0.26 -2.27 -9.31
C ARG A 41 -0.34 -2.75 -10.62
N TYR A 42 -1.25 -3.72 -10.51
CA TYR A 42 -2.17 -4.09 -11.56
C TYR A 42 -3.34 -4.89 -10.99
N ALA A 43 -4.51 -4.72 -11.59
CA ALA A 43 -5.65 -5.60 -11.44
C ALA A 43 -6.23 -5.84 -12.84
N ARG A 44 -6.26 -7.11 -13.25
CA ARG A 44 -6.76 -7.55 -14.55
C ARG A 44 -7.80 -8.64 -14.38
N GLN A 45 -8.93 -8.47 -15.05
CA GLN A 45 -9.97 -9.48 -15.18
C GLN A 45 -10.47 -9.51 -16.63
N HIS A 46 -10.66 -10.69 -17.20
CA HIS A 46 -11.25 -10.87 -18.52
C HIS A 46 -11.65 -12.33 -18.73
N GLU A 47 -12.64 -12.56 -19.58
CA GLU A 47 -12.96 -13.90 -20.06
C GLU A 47 -11.82 -14.44 -20.92
N SER A 48 -11.54 -15.73 -20.77
CA SER A 48 -10.54 -16.43 -21.57
C SER A 48 -11.01 -17.85 -21.93
N GLY A 49 -10.57 -18.34 -23.08
CA GLY A 49 -10.92 -19.69 -23.56
C GLY A 49 -12.29 -19.77 -24.23
N ARG A 50 -12.62 -20.96 -24.75
CA ARG A 50 -13.92 -21.25 -25.40
C ARG A 50 -15.06 -21.39 -24.40
N ASP A 51 -14.75 -21.69 -23.14
CA ASP A 51 -15.73 -22.03 -22.10
C ASP A 51 -16.18 -20.82 -21.26
N GLY A 52 -15.62 -19.62 -21.52
CA GLY A 52 -15.98 -18.38 -20.81
C GLY A 52 -15.38 -18.26 -19.41
N ASP A 53 -14.30 -19.00 -19.11
CA ASP A 53 -13.66 -18.98 -17.80
C ASP A 53 -13.09 -17.60 -17.48
N CYS A 54 -13.38 -17.13 -16.27
CA CYS A 54 -12.93 -15.82 -15.84
C CYS A 54 -11.49 -15.83 -15.33
N ASN A 55 -10.58 -15.25 -16.11
CA ASN A 55 -9.20 -15.07 -15.70
C ASN A 55 -9.06 -13.78 -14.89
N ARG A 56 -8.63 -13.92 -13.63
CA ARG A 56 -8.42 -12.83 -12.68
C ARG A 56 -6.99 -12.88 -12.14
N SER A 57 -6.31 -11.74 -12.18
CA SER A 57 -4.98 -11.60 -11.59
C SER A 57 -4.77 -10.17 -11.11
N ALA A 58 -4.29 -10.01 -9.88
CA ALA A 58 -4.01 -8.71 -9.30
C ALA A 58 -2.75 -8.76 -8.42
N THR A 59 -2.07 -7.63 -8.33
CA THR A 59 -1.01 -7.38 -7.35
C THR A 59 -1.31 -6.08 -6.65
N VAL A 60 -1.63 -6.19 -5.36
CA VAL A 60 -1.89 -5.06 -4.48
C VAL A 60 -0.92 -5.15 -3.31
N VAL A 61 -0.31 -4.03 -2.94
CA VAL A 61 0.49 -3.91 -1.72
C VAL A 61 -0.08 -2.80 -0.84
N LEU A 62 -0.04 -3.04 0.46
CA LEU A 62 -0.48 -2.09 1.48
C LEU A 62 0.74 -1.56 2.23
N GLY A 63 0.85 -0.25 2.30
CA GLY A 63 1.87 0.48 3.04
C GLY A 63 1.30 1.06 4.32
N THR A 64 1.99 0.86 5.43
CA THR A 64 1.57 1.32 6.77
C THR A 64 2.76 1.85 7.56
N TYR A 65 2.49 2.78 8.48
CA TYR A 65 3.48 3.30 9.43
C TYR A 65 3.47 2.52 10.75
N GLY A 66 4.65 2.11 11.21
CA GLY A 66 4.90 1.56 12.53
C GLY A 66 5.04 2.63 13.62
N THR A 67 5.25 2.22 14.87
CA THR A 67 5.34 3.15 16.00
C THR A 67 6.62 3.96 16.03
N GLN A 68 7.67 3.53 15.32
CA GLN A 68 8.91 4.31 15.18
C GLN A 68 8.86 5.23 13.94
N GLY A 69 7.72 5.31 13.25
CA GLY A 69 7.58 6.05 12.00
C GLY A 69 8.13 5.29 10.79
N ASP A 70 8.59 4.05 10.97
CA ASP A 70 9.00 3.18 9.88
C ASP A 70 7.82 2.90 8.94
N PHE A 71 8.07 2.96 7.64
CA PHE A 71 7.06 2.64 6.63
C PHE A 71 7.38 1.30 5.98
N ALA A 72 6.41 0.40 5.97
CA ALA A 72 6.58 -0.95 5.45
C ALA A 72 5.46 -1.34 4.49
N TRP A 73 5.84 -2.07 3.44
CA TRP A 73 4.90 -2.69 2.51
C TRP A 73 4.59 -4.13 2.91
N GLN A 74 3.33 -4.50 2.82
CA GLN A 74 2.85 -5.88 2.96
C GLN A 74 1.99 -6.27 1.77
N ARG A 75 1.92 -7.58 1.48
CA ARG A 75 0.99 -8.09 0.46
C ARG A 75 -0.44 -7.81 0.88
N SER A 76 -1.26 -7.42 -0.07
CA SER A 76 -2.69 -7.17 0.13
C SER A 76 -3.49 -7.73 -1.05
N SER A 77 -4.78 -7.43 -1.11
CA SER A 77 -5.70 -7.89 -2.15
C SER A 77 -6.69 -6.79 -2.54
N VAL A 78 -7.35 -6.97 -3.69
CA VAL A 78 -8.44 -6.09 -4.13
C VAL A 78 -9.57 -6.04 -3.10
N THR A 79 -9.86 -7.15 -2.43
CA THR A 79 -10.90 -7.24 -1.40
C THR A 79 -10.59 -6.47 -0.11
N ALA A 80 -9.33 -6.04 0.07
CA ALA A 80 -8.92 -5.21 1.22
C ALA A 80 -9.00 -3.71 0.93
N LEU A 81 -9.27 -3.32 -0.32
CA LEU A 81 -9.43 -1.92 -0.68
C LEU A 81 -10.66 -1.33 0.02
N PRO A 82 -10.55 -0.11 0.58
CA PRO A 82 -11.69 0.59 1.16
C PRO A 82 -12.78 0.83 0.12
N SER A 83 -14.04 0.95 0.57
CA SER A 83 -15.18 1.20 -0.33
C SER A 83 -15.13 2.54 -1.06
N ALA A 84 -14.25 3.45 -0.63
CA ALA A 84 -14.00 4.71 -1.30
C ALA A 84 -13.04 4.59 -2.51
N HIS A 85 -12.39 3.43 -2.69
CA HIS A 85 -11.60 3.14 -3.89
C HIS A 85 -12.53 3.00 -5.11
N GLU A 86 -12.11 3.58 -6.23
CA GLU A 86 -12.84 3.57 -7.49
C GLU A 86 -12.10 2.80 -8.60
N GLY A 87 -12.84 2.17 -9.51
CA GLY A 87 -12.33 1.49 -10.70
C GLY A 87 -12.19 -0.03 -10.60
N LEU A 88 -12.55 -0.61 -9.46
CA LEU A 88 -12.59 -2.07 -9.23
C LEU A 88 -13.92 -2.57 -8.68
N GLU A 89 -15.00 -1.79 -8.80
CA GLU A 89 -16.34 -2.09 -8.28
C GLU A 89 -16.87 -3.43 -8.81
N ARG A 90 -16.51 -3.75 -10.06
CA ARG A 90 -16.95 -4.96 -10.77
C ARG A 90 -15.99 -6.13 -10.68
N TRP A 91 -14.95 -6.00 -9.87
CA TRP A 91 -13.99 -7.08 -9.64
C TRP A 91 -14.70 -8.27 -8.98
N GLY A 92 -14.59 -9.45 -9.57
CA GLY A 92 -15.27 -10.65 -9.06
C GLY A 92 -16.69 -10.89 -9.60
N GLU A 93 -17.29 -9.95 -10.35
CA GLU A 93 -18.55 -10.16 -11.09
C GLU A 93 -18.38 -11.19 -12.24
N HIS A 94 -19.41 -11.37 -13.09
CA HIS A 94 -19.42 -12.23 -14.29
C HIS A 94 -18.45 -11.74 -15.38
N CYS A 95 -17.17 -11.76 -15.02
CA CYS A 95 -15.97 -11.45 -15.76
C CYS A 95 -15.96 -10.25 -16.72
N PRO A 96 -16.45 -9.06 -16.33
CA PRO A 96 -16.19 -7.88 -17.13
C PRO A 96 -14.70 -7.66 -17.32
N GLY A 97 -14.35 -7.17 -18.52
CA GLY A 97 -13.01 -6.71 -18.83
C GLY A 97 -12.61 -5.58 -17.90
N ILE A 98 -11.59 -5.81 -17.08
CA ILE A 98 -11.01 -4.84 -16.16
C ILE A 98 -9.51 -4.81 -16.39
N TYR A 99 -8.99 -3.60 -16.52
CA TYR A 99 -7.58 -3.30 -16.37
C TYR A 99 -7.48 -2.02 -15.57
N HIS A 100 -6.87 -2.10 -14.38
CA HIS A 100 -6.82 -0.99 -13.46
C HIS A 100 -5.48 -0.95 -12.75
N ARG A 101 -4.97 0.27 -12.55
CA ARG A 101 -3.80 0.57 -11.76
C ARG A 101 -4.05 1.89 -11.04
N SER A 102 -3.74 1.92 -9.76
CA SER A 102 -3.94 3.11 -8.96
C SER A 102 -3.03 3.11 -7.74
N VAL A 103 -2.74 4.30 -7.25
CA VAL A 103 -2.34 4.50 -5.85
C VAL A 103 -3.54 5.11 -5.13
N PHE A 104 -3.99 4.47 -4.06
CA PHE A 104 -5.08 4.92 -3.22
C PHE A 104 -4.55 5.11 -1.80
N VAL A 105 -4.75 6.30 -1.24
CA VAL A 105 -4.33 6.63 0.12
C VAL A 105 -5.57 6.96 0.92
N ASP A 106 -5.73 6.35 2.10
CA ASP A 106 -6.73 6.81 3.06
C ASP A 106 -6.14 7.05 4.45
N TRP A 107 -6.84 7.87 5.22
CA TRP A 107 -6.43 8.25 6.57
C TRP A 107 -7.62 8.67 7.42
N ARG A 108 -7.40 8.76 8.72
CA ARG A 108 -8.23 9.53 9.65
C ARG A 108 -7.43 10.72 10.15
N ASP A 109 -7.98 11.92 10.05
CA ASP A 109 -7.32 13.12 10.56
C ASP A 109 -7.32 13.16 12.10
N TYR A 110 -6.78 14.24 12.68
CA TYR A 110 -6.73 14.42 14.14
C TYR A 110 -8.12 14.43 14.80
N GLU A 111 -9.15 14.90 14.09
CA GLU A 111 -10.54 14.91 14.56
C GLU A 111 -11.25 13.57 14.32
N GLY A 112 -10.60 12.63 13.64
CA GLY A 112 -11.12 11.30 13.31
C GLY A 112 -11.92 11.23 12.00
N ASN A 113 -11.97 12.33 11.24
CA ASN A 113 -12.66 12.38 9.95
C ASN A 113 -11.91 11.51 8.94
N TYR A 114 -12.67 10.76 8.13
CA TYR A 114 -12.10 9.93 7.08
C TYR A 114 -11.77 10.78 5.85
N GLY A 115 -10.54 10.67 5.37
CA GLY A 115 -10.07 11.30 4.13
C GLY A 115 -9.42 10.27 3.22
N PHE A 116 -9.44 10.52 1.91
CA PHE A 116 -8.75 9.69 0.93
C PHE A 116 -8.37 10.48 -0.33
N GLU A 117 -7.39 9.95 -1.05
CA GLU A 117 -7.01 10.40 -2.39
C GLU A 117 -6.70 9.19 -3.28
N GLN A 118 -7.01 9.30 -4.57
CA GLN A 118 -6.71 8.27 -5.56
C GLN A 118 -6.08 8.87 -6.81
N VAL A 119 -5.03 8.23 -7.30
CA VAL A 119 -4.38 8.55 -8.58
C VAL A 119 -4.38 7.31 -9.47
N ASN A 120 -4.94 7.43 -10.66
CA ASN A 120 -5.00 6.38 -11.68
C ASN A 120 -3.88 6.60 -12.72
N TYR A 121 -3.27 5.52 -13.23
CA TYR A 121 -2.14 5.60 -14.17
C TYR A 121 -1.98 4.38 -15.10
#